data_AF-A0A660YWA1-F1
#
_entry.id   AF-A0A660YWA1-F1
#
_cell.length_a   1.000
_cell.length_b   1.000
_cell.length_c   1.000
_cell.angle_alpha   90.00
_cell.angle_beta   90.00
_cell.angle_gamma   90.00
#
_symmetry.space_group_name_H-M   'P 1'
#
loop_
_entity.id
_entity.type
_entity.pdbx_description
1 polymer ?
#
loop_
_entity_poly.entity_id
_entity_poly.type
_entity_poly.pdbx_seq_one_letter_code
_entity_poly.pdbx_strand_id
1 'polypeptide(L)'
;MKKIIIMVTALLVGFLIYSCSCLSCGTNEEANVPLDVLEKADSLIVSKTGEKFFKNYITTDFFRTKHTAPYYEMVYRLYIPEKSYVDALIKFTVDSVGNVVKNRDIIGIPNCRFYPRECEFSIDEQAARKIAKKNGLHEGIKEWKVGFIWNAKYEKYVWHILSTLEEMEGEFGYKAKGREAIIDPSNGEVIALNDWNIM
;
A
#
# COMPACT_ATOMS: atom_id res chain seq x y z
N MET A 1 -36.73 -37.18 51.66
CA MET A 1 -37.57 -36.00 51.39
C MET A 1 -36.73 -34.77 51.65
N LYS A 2 -36.46 -33.95 50.63
CA LYS A 2 -36.87 -32.53 50.57
C LYS A 2 -36.55 -31.79 51.87
N LYS A 3 -35.68 -30.79 51.94
CA LYS A 3 -35.24 -29.79 50.97
C LYS A 3 -34.36 -28.83 51.79
N ILE A 4 -33.30 -28.27 51.19
CA ILE A 4 -32.70 -26.97 51.58
C ILE A 4 -31.89 -27.09 52.89
N ILE A 5 -30.58 -26.87 52.93
CA ILE A 5 -29.92 -25.56 52.91
C ILE A 5 -28.51 -25.77 52.35
N ILE A 6 -28.33 -25.44 51.07
CA ILE A 6 -27.02 -25.15 50.46
C ILE A 6 -26.67 -23.74 50.93
N MET A 7 -25.91 -23.61 52.02
CA MET A 7 -25.56 -22.29 52.55
C MET A 7 -24.28 -22.32 53.38
N VAL A 8 -23.21 -22.98 52.92
CA VAL A 8 -21.85 -22.70 53.41
C VAL A 8 -20.83 -22.98 52.31
N THR A 9 -20.83 -22.17 51.26
CA THR A 9 -19.71 -22.04 50.28
C THR A 9 -19.92 -20.79 49.43
N ALA A 10 -20.35 -19.70 50.08
CA ALA A 10 -20.42 -18.37 49.49
C ALA A 10 -19.65 -17.41 50.39
N LEU A 11 -18.39 -17.74 50.64
CA LEU A 11 -17.42 -16.83 51.24
C LEU A 11 -16.07 -17.16 50.61
N LEU A 12 -15.37 -16.11 50.15
CA LEU A 12 -13.98 -16.10 49.67
C LEU A 12 -13.76 -16.55 48.21
N VAL A 13 -14.27 -15.78 47.25
CA VAL A 13 -13.38 -15.26 46.20
C VAL A 13 -13.73 -13.79 46.03
N GLY A 14 -13.08 -12.96 46.85
CA GLY A 14 -13.12 -11.52 46.72
C GLY A 14 -12.55 -11.11 45.37
N PHE A 15 -13.38 -10.41 44.61
CA PHE A 15 -13.04 -9.25 43.80
C PHE A 15 -11.62 -8.71 44.06
N LEU A 16 -10.64 -9.18 43.27
CA LEU A 16 -9.40 -8.45 42.99
C LEU A 16 -8.89 -8.88 41.60
N ILE A 17 -9.72 -8.73 40.57
CA ILE A 17 -9.17 -8.40 39.25
C ILE A 17 -9.13 -6.88 39.23
N TYR A 18 -8.04 -6.33 39.76
CA TYR A 18 -7.59 -5.00 39.39
C TYR A 18 -7.38 -5.03 37.88
N SER A 19 -8.44 -4.72 37.14
CA SER A 19 -8.27 -4.19 35.80
C SER A 19 -7.43 -2.93 35.99
N CYS A 20 -6.15 -3.00 35.66
CA CYS A 20 -5.41 -1.83 35.24
C CYS A 20 -6.27 -1.19 34.15
N SER A 21 -7.04 -0.18 34.53
CA SER A 21 -7.55 0.82 33.61
C SER A 21 -6.31 1.55 33.10
N CYS A 22 -5.65 0.94 32.11
CA CYS A 22 -4.64 1.60 31.32
C CYS A 22 -5.38 2.73 30.58
N LEU A 23 -5.38 3.92 31.18
CA LEU A 23 -6.03 5.12 30.66
C LEU A 23 -5.43 5.57 29.31
N SER A 24 -4.33 4.93 28.85
CA SER A 24 -3.64 5.23 27.58
C SER A 24 -3.43 4.01 26.67
N CYS A 25 -4.06 2.87 26.94
CA CYS A 25 -4.00 1.72 26.03
C CYS A 25 -5.14 1.82 25.02
N GLY A 26 -5.02 2.68 24.00
CA GLY A 26 -5.99 2.68 22.90
C GLY A 26 -6.23 3.99 22.15
N THR A 27 -5.52 5.08 22.41
CA THR A 27 -5.59 6.26 21.54
C THR A 27 -4.39 6.26 20.60
N ASN A 28 -4.41 5.36 19.62
CA ASN A 28 -3.93 5.81 18.32
C ASN A 28 -4.92 6.91 17.94
N GLU A 29 -4.48 8.15 17.81
CA GLU A 29 -5.31 9.18 17.18
C GLU A 29 -5.63 8.69 15.77
N GLU A 30 -6.74 7.97 15.61
CA GLU A 30 -7.35 7.81 14.30
C GLU A 30 -7.53 9.23 13.79
N ALA A 31 -6.94 9.54 12.64
CA ALA A 31 -7.16 10.85 12.04
C ALA A 31 -8.67 11.02 11.87
N ASN A 32 -9.26 11.91 12.68
CA ASN A 32 -10.68 12.16 12.67
C ASN A 32 -10.98 13.02 11.44
N VAL A 33 -11.08 12.36 10.28
CA VAL A 33 -11.42 12.98 9.00
C VAL A 33 -12.93 13.20 8.98
N PRO A 34 -13.43 14.44 8.80
CA PRO A 34 -14.85 14.70 8.64
C PRO A 34 -15.45 13.87 7.50
N LEU A 35 -16.68 13.38 7.69
CA LEU A 35 -17.32 12.47 6.73
C LEU A 35 -17.42 13.08 5.33
N ASP A 36 -17.72 14.37 5.23
CA ASP A 36 -17.81 15.10 3.95
C ASP A 36 -16.45 15.25 3.25
N VAL A 37 -15.36 15.38 4.02
CA VAL A 37 -14.00 15.36 3.50
C VAL A 37 -13.64 13.96 2.99
N LEU A 38 -13.99 12.92 3.76
CA LEU A 38 -13.76 11.52 3.38
C LEU A 38 -14.54 11.15 2.11
N GLU A 39 -15.83 11.48 2.02
CA GLU A 39 -16.67 11.19 0.85
C GLU A 39 -16.14 11.83 -0.44
N LYS A 40 -15.58 13.05 -0.35
CA LYS A 40 -14.92 13.71 -1.50
C LYS A 40 -13.60 13.04 -1.86
N ALA A 41 -12.82 12.61 -0.87
CA ALA A 41 -11.60 11.85 -1.10
C ALA A 41 -11.89 10.49 -1.76
N ASP A 42 -12.92 9.77 -1.31
CA ASP A 42 -13.42 8.54 -1.92
C ASP A 42 -13.86 8.79 -3.37
N SER A 43 -14.59 9.88 -3.60
CA SER A 43 -15.08 10.26 -4.92
C SER A 43 -13.95 10.48 -5.92
N LEU A 44 -12.79 11.00 -5.49
CA LEU A 44 -11.61 11.09 -6.35
C LEU A 44 -11.16 9.70 -6.81
N ILE A 45 -11.00 8.74 -5.89
CA ILE A 45 -10.55 7.39 -6.22
C ILE A 45 -11.58 6.71 -7.12
N VAL A 46 -12.86 6.76 -6.75
CA VAL A 46 -13.97 6.21 -7.53
C VAL A 46 -14.03 6.81 -8.93
N SER A 47 -13.72 8.10 -9.09
CA SER A 47 -13.68 8.75 -10.41
C SER A 47 -12.61 8.16 -11.34
N LYS A 48 -11.56 7.55 -10.79
CA LYS A 48 -10.44 6.95 -11.53
C LYS A 48 -10.55 5.44 -11.67
N THR A 49 -11.05 4.74 -10.65
CA THR A 49 -11.06 3.27 -10.61
C THR A 49 -12.44 2.68 -10.91
N GLY A 50 -13.51 3.45 -10.69
CA GLY A 50 -14.88 2.96 -10.72
C GLY A 50 -15.33 2.38 -9.37
N GLU A 51 -16.64 2.51 -9.10
CA GLU A 51 -17.23 2.21 -7.79
C GLU A 51 -17.05 0.75 -7.37
N LYS A 52 -17.25 -0.19 -8.30
CA LYS A 52 -17.10 -1.62 -8.03
C LYS A 52 -15.67 -1.99 -7.63
N PHE A 53 -14.67 -1.42 -8.32
CA PHE A 53 -13.27 -1.68 -8.03
C PHE A 53 -12.89 -1.12 -6.65
N PHE A 54 -13.28 0.13 -6.38
CA PHE A 54 -13.07 0.78 -5.09
C PHE A 54 -13.63 -0.06 -3.94
N LYS A 55 -14.91 -0.42 -3.99
CA LYS A 55 -15.57 -1.19 -2.92
C LYS A 55 -14.95 -2.57 -2.66
N ASN A 56 -14.41 -3.20 -3.69
CA ASN A 56 -13.87 -4.54 -3.59
C ASN A 56 -12.42 -4.57 -3.09
N TYR A 57 -11.62 -3.55 -3.41
CA TYR A 57 -10.16 -3.64 -3.32
C TYR A 57 -9.48 -2.45 -2.65
N ILE A 58 -10.20 -1.36 -2.36
CA ILE A 58 -9.61 -0.15 -1.77
C ILE A 58 -10.29 0.16 -0.44
N THR A 59 -9.49 0.31 0.61
CA THR A 59 -9.97 0.68 1.94
C THR A 59 -9.15 1.80 2.52
N THR A 60 -9.79 2.75 3.21
CA THR A 60 -9.09 3.82 3.92
C THR A 60 -8.19 3.26 5.02
N ASP A 61 -6.97 3.76 5.10
CA ASP A 61 -6.01 3.46 6.17
C ASP A 61 -5.98 4.65 7.14
N PHE A 62 -6.88 4.63 8.11
CA PHE A 62 -7.00 5.69 9.12
C PHE A 62 -5.78 5.78 10.05
N PHE A 63 -5.02 4.69 10.20
CA PHE A 63 -3.81 4.68 11.01
C PHE A 63 -2.68 5.48 10.35
N ARG A 64 -2.59 5.45 9.01
CA ARG A 64 -1.59 6.21 8.24
C ARG A 64 -2.08 7.57 7.77
N THR A 65 -3.39 7.78 7.75
CA THR A 65 -3.98 9.09 7.45
C THR A 65 -3.56 10.07 8.54
N LYS A 66 -3.18 11.29 8.13
CA LYS A 66 -2.73 12.33 9.08
C LYS A 66 -3.48 13.62 8.84
N HIS A 67 -3.85 14.27 9.93
CA HIS A 67 -4.35 15.64 9.89
C HIS A 67 -3.22 16.60 10.28
N THR A 68 -2.82 17.47 9.35
CA THR A 68 -1.92 18.59 9.60
C THR A 68 -2.61 19.84 9.10
N ALA A 69 -3.32 20.52 10.01
CA ALA A 69 -4.21 21.62 9.68
C ALA A 69 -3.54 22.64 8.72
N PRO A 70 -4.23 23.07 7.64
CA PRO A 70 -5.63 22.77 7.30
C PRO A 70 -5.83 21.50 6.44
N TYR A 71 -4.83 20.63 6.33
CA TYR A 71 -4.80 19.55 5.34
C TYR A 71 -4.96 18.16 5.95
N TYR A 72 -5.53 17.25 5.18
CA TYR A 72 -5.53 15.82 5.46
C TYR A 72 -4.65 15.10 4.43
N GLU A 73 -3.64 14.39 4.91
CA GLU A 73 -2.85 13.44 4.13
C GLU A 73 -3.60 12.11 4.14
N MET A 74 -4.42 11.90 3.10
CA MET A 74 -5.27 10.73 2.97
C MET A 74 -4.45 9.53 2.52
N VAL A 75 -4.62 8.41 3.21
CA VAL A 75 -3.99 7.14 2.85
C VAL A 75 -5.05 6.06 2.69
N TYR A 76 -4.99 5.35 1.58
CA TYR A 76 -5.79 4.14 1.35
C TYR A 76 -4.87 2.98 1.02
N ARG A 77 -5.36 1.76 1.24
CA ARG A 77 -4.70 0.53 0.82
C ARG A 77 -5.45 -0.07 -0.35
N LEU A 78 -4.75 -0.29 -1.45
CA LEU A 78 -5.18 -1.12 -2.57
C LEU A 78 -4.70 -2.55 -2.29
N TYR A 79 -5.64 -3.48 -2.13
CA TYR A 79 -5.36 -4.88 -1.90
C TYR A 79 -6.32 -5.77 -2.71
N ILE A 80 -5.76 -6.70 -3.48
CA ILE A 80 -6.54 -7.67 -4.27
C ILE A 80 -6.27 -9.08 -3.72
N PRO A 81 -7.21 -9.71 -2.99
CA PRO A 81 -6.98 -11.00 -2.33
C PRO A 81 -6.50 -12.12 -3.27
N GLU A 82 -7.06 -12.17 -4.47
CA GLU A 82 -6.71 -13.14 -5.51
C GLU A 82 -5.36 -12.88 -6.19
N LYS A 83 -4.75 -11.72 -5.91
CA LYS A 83 -3.44 -11.29 -6.42
C LYS A 83 -2.64 -10.67 -5.29
N SER A 84 -2.16 -11.50 -4.37
CA SER A 84 -1.51 -11.06 -3.13
C SER A 84 -0.30 -10.15 -3.30
N TYR A 85 0.32 -10.11 -4.49
CA TYR A 85 1.38 -9.15 -4.82
C TYR A 85 0.87 -7.72 -5.05
N VAL A 86 -0.43 -7.54 -5.24
CA VAL A 86 -1.10 -6.23 -5.28
C VAL A 86 -1.46 -5.84 -3.85
N ASP A 87 -0.49 -5.22 -3.17
CA ASP A 87 -0.64 -4.60 -1.87
C ASP A 87 0.11 -3.28 -1.86
N ALA A 88 -0.62 -2.19 -2.08
CA ALA A 88 -0.03 -0.89 -2.30
C ALA A 88 -0.80 0.21 -1.56
N LEU A 89 -0.10 1.31 -1.30
CA LEU A 89 -0.71 2.50 -0.72
C LEU A 89 -1.07 3.51 -1.80
N ILE A 90 -2.26 4.07 -1.64
CA ILE A 90 -2.73 5.25 -2.34
C ILE A 90 -2.55 6.43 -1.39
N LYS A 91 -1.98 7.53 -1.88
CA LYS A 91 -1.72 8.72 -1.06
C LYS A 91 -2.03 9.98 -1.84
N PHE A 92 -2.72 10.91 -1.21
CA PHE A 92 -2.93 12.27 -1.72
C PHE A 92 -3.32 13.20 -0.58
N THR A 93 -3.25 14.51 -0.82
CA THR A 93 -3.66 15.51 0.16
C THR A 93 -4.99 16.16 -0.25
N VAL A 94 -5.87 16.34 0.72
CA VAL A 94 -7.06 17.20 0.60
C VAL A 94 -7.03 18.35 1.59
N ASP A 95 -7.71 19.45 1.26
CA ASP A 95 -7.94 20.58 2.18
C ASP A 95 -9.05 20.27 3.19
N SER A 96 -9.35 21.26 4.05
CA SER A 96 -10.35 21.13 5.12
C SER A 96 -11.78 20.95 4.63
N VAL A 97 -12.05 21.07 3.33
CA VAL A 97 -13.37 20.85 2.71
C VAL A 97 -13.33 19.74 1.65
N GLY A 98 -12.26 18.93 1.62
CA GLY A 98 -12.13 17.75 0.77
C GLY A 98 -11.67 18.00 -0.66
N ASN A 99 -11.19 19.20 -1.02
CA ASN A 99 -10.62 19.42 -2.35
C ASN A 99 -9.19 18.90 -2.42
N VAL A 100 -8.83 18.26 -3.53
CA VAL A 100 -7.45 17.80 -3.78
C VAL A 100 -6.51 18.98 -3.90
N VAL A 101 -5.40 18.93 -3.16
CA VAL A 101 -4.35 19.95 -3.20
C VAL A 101 -3.48 19.75 -4.45
N LYS A 102 -3.67 20.60 -5.46
CA LYS A 102 -3.13 20.41 -6.83
C LYS A 102 -1.61 20.39 -6.95
N ASN A 103 -0.89 21.01 -6.01
CA ASN A 103 0.58 21.07 -6.02
C ASN A 103 1.24 19.99 -5.17
N ARG A 104 0.50 18.94 -4.81
CA ARG A 104 1.01 17.77 -4.10
C ARG A 104 0.72 16.52 -4.92
N ASP A 105 1.60 15.54 -4.78
CA ASP A 105 1.53 14.32 -5.56
C ASP A 105 0.29 13.49 -5.20
N ILE A 106 -0.27 12.85 -6.24
CA ILE A 106 -1.24 11.77 -6.11
C ILE A 106 -0.51 10.49 -6.47
N ILE A 107 -0.44 9.56 -5.52
CA ILE A 107 0.31 8.32 -5.65
C ILE A 107 -0.67 7.16 -5.61
N GLY A 108 -0.52 6.22 -6.53
CA GLY A 108 -1.14 4.89 -6.42
C GLY A 108 -2.58 4.77 -6.91
N ILE A 109 -3.21 5.81 -7.49
CA ILE A 109 -4.58 5.68 -8.02
C ILE A 109 -4.53 5.21 -9.48
N PRO A 110 -4.82 3.94 -9.80
CA PRO A 110 -4.81 3.47 -11.19
C PRO A 110 -6.01 4.03 -11.96
N ASN A 111 -5.88 4.22 -13.27
CA ASN A 111 -6.87 4.91 -14.08
C ASN A 111 -7.80 3.95 -14.84
N CYS A 112 -8.39 3.01 -14.11
CA CYS A 112 -9.10 1.88 -14.69
C CYS A 112 -10.49 2.21 -15.26
N ARG A 113 -11.03 3.39 -14.93
CA ARG A 113 -12.26 3.89 -15.54
C ARG A 113 -12.08 4.16 -17.03
N PHE A 114 -10.92 4.72 -17.41
CA PHE A 114 -10.60 5.03 -18.80
C PHE A 114 -9.73 3.95 -19.46
N TYR A 115 -8.95 3.21 -18.66
CA TYR A 115 -8.10 2.12 -19.11
C TYR A 115 -8.36 0.85 -18.28
N PRO A 116 -9.47 0.12 -18.51
CA PRO A 116 -9.88 -1.02 -17.66
C PRO A 116 -8.78 -2.05 -17.42
N ARG A 117 -7.92 -2.27 -18.41
CA ARG A 117 -6.80 -3.20 -18.31
C ARG A 117 -5.80 -2.83 -17.21
N GLU A 118 -5.64 -1.55 -16.87
CA GLU A 118 -4.67 -1.10 -15.83
C GLU A 118 -5.00 -1.58 -14.41
N CYS A 119 -6.16 -2.19 -14.18
CA CYS A 119 -6.54 -2.84 -12.92
C CYS A 119 -6.58 -4.36 -13.01
N GLU A 120 -6.32 -4.95 -14.18
CA GLU A 120 -6.37 -6.39 -14.35
C GLU A 120 -5.18 -7.06 -13.69
N PHE A 121 -4.00 -6.45 -13.73
CA PHE A 121 -2.78 -6.97 -13.10
C PHE A 121 -2.61 -8.48 -13.37
N SER A 122 -2.67 -8.89 -14.64
CA SER A 122 -2.72 -10.31 -15.03
C SER A 122 -1.35 -11.01 -14.93
N ILE A 123 -0.27 -10.24 -14.90
CA ILE A 123 1.11 -10.72 -14.87
C ILE A 123 1.56 -10.79 -13.41
N ASP A 124 1.86 -12.01 -12.95
CA ASP A 124 2.50 -12.22 -11.64
C ASP A 124 4.03 -12.02 -11.70
N GLU A 125 4.69 -12.11 -10.53
CA GLU A 125 6.14 -11.93 -10.43
C GLU A 125 6.91 -12.93 -11.31
N GLN A 126 6.48 -14.19 -11.35
CA GLN A 126 7.18 -15.23 -12.10
C GLN A 126 7.11 -14.97 -13.61
N ALA A 127 5.94 -14.55 -14.09
CA ALA A 127 5.73 -14.13 -15.47
C ALA A 127 6.57 -12.87 -15.80
N ALA A 128 6.59 -11.87 -14.90
CA ALA A 128 7.42 -10.68 -15.07
C ALA A 128 8.91 -11.02 -15.19
N ARG A 129 9.44 -11.92 -14.34
CA ARG A 129 10.82 -12.43 -14.43
C ARG A 129 11.10 -13.11 -15.77
N LYS A 130 10.19 -13.97 -16.24
CA LYS A 130 10.33 -14.64 -17.55
C LYS A 130 10.36 -13.63 -18.69
N ILE A 131 9.51 -12.60 -18.64
CA ILE A 131 9.47 -11.52 -19.62
C ILE A 131 10.78 -10.72 -19.60
N ALA A 132 11.27 -10.31 -18.44
CA ALA A 132 12.53 -9.58 -18.32
C ALA A 132 13.71 -10.36 -18.90
N LYS A 133 13.81 -11.65 -18.57
CA LYS A 133 14.86 -12.54 -19.11
C LYS A 133 14.79 -12.64 -20.63
N LYS A 134 13.59 -12.85 -21.18
CA LYS A 134 13.36 -12.93 -22.62
C LYS A 134 13.75 -11.64 -23.35
N ASN A 135 13.61 -10.49 -22.69
CA ASN A 135 13.93 -9.17 -23.25
C ASN A 135 15.35 -8.69 -22.92
N GLY A 136 16.24 -9.58 -22.45
CA GLY A 136 17.66 -9.26 -22.32
C GLY A 136 18.06 -8.56 -21.02
N LEU A 137 17.23 -8.63 -19.98
CA LEU A 137 17.72 -8.43 -18.61
C LEU A 137 18.45 -9.70 -18.18
N HIS A 138 19.72 -9.57 -17.81
CA HIS A 138 20.55 -10.67 -17.34
C HIS A 138 20.68 -10.64 -15.83
N GLU A 139 20.94 -11.81 -15.23
CA GLU A 139 21.27 -11.92 -13.81
C GLU A 139 22.54 -11.12 -13.50
N GLY A 140 22.55 -10.53 -12.32
CA GLY A 140 23.65 -9.73 -11.81
C GLY A 140 24.55 -10.53 -10.86
N ILE A 141 25.30 -9.81 -10.02
CA ILE A 141 26.07 -10.40 -8.92
C ILE A 141 25.18 -10.83 -7.73
N LYS A 142 23.90 -10.45 -7.76
CA LYS A 142 22.86 -10.80 -6.78
C LYS A 142 21.59 -11.21 -7.53
N GLU A 143 20.71 -11.94 -6.84
CA GLU A 143 19.36 -12.22 -7.34
C GLU A 143 18.63 -10.92 -7.69
N TRP A 144 17.80 -10.97 -8.74
CA TRP A 144 16.98 -9.82 -9.07
C TRP A 144 16.06 -9.41 -7.92
N LYS A 145 16.13 -8.13 -7.57
CA LYS A 145 15.16 -7.48 -6.72
C LYS A 145 13.94 -7.13 -7.57
N VAL A 146 12.78 -7.66 -7.19
CA VAL A 146 11.52 -7.48 -7.92
C VAL A 146 10.50 -6.82 -7.01
N GLY A 147 9.75 -5.87 -7.54
CA GLY A 147 8.66 -5.22 -6.81
C GLY A 147 7.52 -4.78 -7.73
N PHE A 148 6.29 -4.94 -7.23
CA PHE A 148 5.10 -4.31 -7.79
C PHE A 148 4.96 -2.92 -7.17
N ILE A 149 5.24 -1.86 -7.94
CA ILE A 149 5.34 -0.49 -7.41
C ILE A 149 4.60 0.52 -8.28
N TRP A 150 4.17 1.63 -7.68
CA TRP A 150 3.71 2.79 -8.44
C TRP A 150 4.90 3.50 -9.06
N ASN A 151 4.89 3.67 -10.39
CA ASN A 151 5.90 4.44 -11.09
C ASN A 151 5.36 5.83 -11.43
N ALA A 152 5.90 6.87 -10.77
CA ALA A 152 5.44 8.25 -10.94
C ALA A 152 5.65 8.80 -12.36
N LYS A 153 6.68 8.34 -13.10
CA LYS A 153 6.93 8.78 -14.49
C LYS A 153 5.84 8.31 -15.45
N TYR A 154 5.33 7.10 -15.24
CA TYR A 154 4.30 6.49 -16.10
C TYR A 154 2.89 6.58 -15.50
N GLU A 155 2.75 7.13 -14.30
CA GLU A 155 1.50 7.25 -13.54
C GLU A 155 0.70 5.94 -13.49
N LYS A 156 1.40 4.81 -13.28
CA LYS A 156 0.79 3.48 -13.19
C LYS A 156 1.61 2.51 -12.34
N TYR A 157 0.99 1.40 -11.95
CA TYR A 157 1.70 0.28 -11.33
C TYR A 157 2.53 -0.48 -12.36
N VAL A 158 3.73 -0.89 -11.96
CA VAL A 158 4.68 -1.63 -12.78
C VAL A 158 5.31 -2.77 -11.99
N TRP A 159 5.73 -3.81 -12.69
CA TRP A 159 6.81 -4.66 -12.21
C TRP A 159 8.13 -3.95 -12.46
N HIS A 160 8.86 -3.66 -11.37
CA HIS A 160 10.21 -3.13 -11.40
C HIS A 160 11.18 -4.23 -11.02
N ILE A 161 12.08 -4.58 -11.94
CA ILE A 161 13.05 -5.66 -11.78
C ILE A 161 14.44 -5.07 -11.89
N LEU A 162 15.22 -5.18 -10.83
CA LEU A 162 16.58 -4.65 -10.73
C LEU A 162 17.60 -5.78 -10.76
N SER A 163 18.59 -5.65 -11.65
CA SER A 163 19.77 -6.49 -11.73
C SER A 163 21.00 -5.68 -11.32
N THR A 164 21.63 -6.03 -10.21
CA THR A 164 22.86 -5.38 -9.73
C THR A 164 24.07 -6.00 -10.39
N LEU A 165 24.84 -5.24 -11.16
CA LEU A 165 26.03 -5.72 -11.87
C LEU A 165 27.32 -5.50 -11.06
N GLU A 166 27.39 -4.40 -10.35
CA GLU A 166 28.52 -4.08 -9.45
C GLU A 166 27.98 -3.41 -8.19
N GLU A 167 28.59 -3.71 -7.05
CA GLU A 167 28.27 -3.14 -5.75
C GLU A 167 29.52 -3.11 -4.88
N MET A 168 29.80 -1.95 -4.30
CA MET A 168 30.97 -1.70 -3.48
C MET A 168 30.57 -0.83 -2.30
N GLU A 169 31.03 -1.21 -1.10
CA GLU A 169 30.90 -0.41 0.10
C GLU A 169 32.31 -0.15 0.64
N GLY A 170 32.66 1.13 0.86
CA GLY A 170 33.97 1.51 1.33
C GLY A 170 33.99 2.89 1.98
N GLU A 171 35.19 3.43 2.22
CA GLU A 171 35.40 4.70 2.93
C GLU A 171 34.69 5.90 2.25
N PHE A 172 34.43 5.82 0.95
CA PHE A 172 33.74 6.85 0.16
C PHE A 172 32.23 6.60 -0.02
N GLY A 173 31.64 5.73 0.80
CA GLY A 173 30.21 5.41 0.76
C GLY A 173 29.86 4.20 -0.11
N TYR A 174 28.56 4.04 -0.33
CA TYR A 174 27.98 2.94 -1.11
C TYR A 174 27.90 3.31 -2.59
N LYS A 175 28.47 2.47 -3.46
CA LYS A 175 28.42 2.61 -4.92
C LYS A 175 27.87 1.35 -5.53
N ALA A 176 26.97 1.50 -6.49
CA ALA A 176 26.42 0.35 -7.21
C ALA A 176 25.93 0.76 -8.59
N LYS A 177 26.06 -0.15 -9.56
CA LYS A 177 25.43 0.04 -10.87
C LYS A 177 24.83 -1.25 -11.37
N GLY A 178 23.88 -1.13 -12.28
CA GLY A 178 23.19 -2.29 -12.80
C GLY A 178 22.24 -1.95 -13.93
N ARG A 179 21.32 -2.87 -14.19
CA ARG A 179 20.26 -2.74 -15.19
C ARG A 179 18.90 -2.92 -14.56
N GLU A 180 17.87 -2.36 -15.17
CA GLU A 180 16.49 -2.52 -14.75
C GLU A 180 15.57 -2.86 -15.91
N ALA A 181 14.48 -3.55 -15.60
CA ALA A 181 13.32 -3.69 -16.47
C ALA A 181 12.08 -3.11 -15.79
N ILE A 182 11.29 -2.37 -16.55
CA ILE A 182 9.99 -1.85 -16.14
C ILE A 182 8.95 -2.51 -17.03
N ILE A 183 8.01 -3.25 -16.44
CA ILE A 183 7.05 -4.09 -17.16
C ILE A 183 5.64 -3.75 -16.71
N ASP A 184 4.72 -3.60 -17.66
CA ASP A 184 3.30 -3.40 -17.38
C ASP A 184 2.69 -4.70 -16.81
N PRO A 185 2.08 -4.65 -15.62
CA PRO A 185 1.58 -5.82 -14.92
C PRO A 185 0.28 -6.36 -15.53
N SER A 186 -0.32 -5.67 -16.49
CA SER A 186 -1.62 -6.01 -17.07
C SER A 186 -1.48 -6.75 -18.38
N ASN A 187 -0.43 -6.48 -19.15
CA ASN A 187 -0.24 -7.04 -20.49
C ASN A 187 1.18 -7.59 -20.74
N GLY A 188 2.13 -7.37 -19.83
CA GLY A 188 3.50 -7.85 -19.96
C GLY A 188 4.39 -7.04 -20.90
N GLU A 189 3.96 -5.86 -21.33
CA GLU A 189 4.75 -4.95 -22.15
C GLU A 189 5.99 -4.47 -21.38
N VAL A 190 7.16 -4.54 -22.00
CA VAL A 190 8.40 -3.97 -21.44
C VAL A 190 8.43 -2.48 -21.76
N ILE A 191 8.06 -1.67 -20.79
CA ILE A 191 8.01 -0.20 -20.89
C ILE A 191 9.42 0.37 -21.02
N ALA A 192 10.39 -0.19 -20.28
CA ALA A 192 11.78 0.26 -20.33
C ALA A 192 12.79 -0.83 -19.95
N LEU A 193 13.99 -0.70 -20.51
CA LEU A 193 15.20 -1.41 -20.12
C LEU A 193 16.34 -0.38 -20.01
N ASN A 194 16.76 -0.08 -18.79
CA ASN A 194 17.71 1.00 -18.54
C ASN A 194 18.92 0.51 -17.75
N ASP A 195 19.99 1.29 -17.80
CA ASP A 195 21.08 1.20 -16.83
C ASP A 195 20.77 2.13 -15.65
N TRP A 196 21.18 1.74 -14.45
CA TRP A 196 21.10 2.56 -13.24
C TRP A 196 22.46 2.61 -12.54
N ASN A 197 22.71 3.69 -11.80
CA ASN A 197 23.97 3.90 -11.09
C ASN A 197 23.74 4.77 -9.84
N ILE A 198 24.43 4.41 -8.75
CA ILE A 198 24.56 5.14 -7.50
C ILE A 198 26.06 5.42 -7.34
N MET A 199 26.43 6.71 -7.39
CA MET A 199 27.82 7.19 -7.33
C MET A 199 28.19 7.76 -5.97
#